data_AF-A0A0M0J7Q4-F1
#
_entry.id   AF-A0A0M0J7Q4-F1
#
_cell.length_a   1.000
_cell.length_b   1.000
_cell.length_c   1.000
_cell.angle_alpha   90.00
_cell.angle_beta   90.00
_cell.angle_gamma   90.00
#
_symmetry.space_group_name_H-M   'P 1'
#
loop_
_entity.id
_entity.type
_entity.pdbx_description
1 polymer ?
#
loop_
_entity_poly.entity_id
_entity_poly.type
_entity_poly.pdbx_seq_one_letter_code
_entity_poly.pdbx_strand_id
1 'polypeptide(L)'
;MSMPLTVVIFGATGDLAKKKLFPALYQLCLHKHLPRSLDIVGYGRSDVNLPEFINKQCAGIKEDPQYAKHLFTSRIRFHAGGYDEDESYARLAASICEYEATQPAANGIGNRLYFLSVPPSVFGAVVDAVSKHGRAPAGGFTRLMIEKPFGRDSGTFAELNQLTSSCFRESQLFRLDHYLGKEVILNIPTLRWANQIFEPVWSRQYIESVQLTFKEDLGTAGRGGYFDSVGIIRDIIQNHLLQAFMWLAMEPPTAMSAAEIVKAKVSLLRSVSTLYLGDGDGGGGFGSVFLGQYSRHGDEPGYLDDKTVPAGSTCPTFAACVLEVNTARWRGVPFLFTAGKGMDERVCELRVRFKPQPHNAMMGIVGHQNELVMRIQPDEALYIISVAKEPGITAEQVRKPVVMDMSYAQQFTGAYLGDAYERMFLNCARGDQSLFVSEAELFEAWRIFTPLLHEIDERRPQPVRHPFGLYPRGYHEWVAARGVTIRETWNEFIALHGDRVDEMRQVFNELDKDKSGTLDFSELTALAKRFYDGREPTLKRIRAIFDELGTGGEHREHRFDASEDAGRRGQITFEQMLASAQRMQRAFEVELDDHRPYNLENQKSDRVMK
;
A
#
# COMPACT_ATOMS: atom_id res chain seq x y z
N MET A 1 10.30 9.58 -28.42
CA MET A 1 9.45 10.75 -28.74
C MET A 1 10.36 11.81 -29.31
N SER A 2 10.08 12.33 -30.51
CA SER A 2 10.91 13.36 -31.16
C SER A 2 10.42 14.78 -30.90
N MET A 3 9.15 14.97 -30.53
CA MET A 3 8.57 16.28 -30.24
C MET A 3 8.99 16.81 -28.87
N PRO A 4 9.18 18.13 -28.70
CA PRO A 4 9.39 18.77 -27.41
C PRO A 4 8.31 18.43 -26.37
N LEU A 5 8.69 18.44 -25.10
CA LEU A 5 7.79 18.20 -23.98
C LEU A 5 8.08 19.22 -22.88
N THR A 6 7.04 19.94 -22.47
CA THR A 6 7.06 20.80 -21.29
C THR A 6 6.30 20.09 -20.17
N VAL A 7 6.97 19.85 -19.04
CA VAL A 7 6.35 19.31 -17.82
C VAL A 7 6.21 20.44 -16.81
N VAL A 8 4.97 20.76 -16.44
CA VAL A 8 4.67 21.77 -15.42
C VAL A 8 4.25 21.07 -14.13
N ILE A 9 4.92 21.36 -13.02
CA ILE A 9 4.62 20.78 -11.70
C ILE A 9 3.99 21.87 -10.83
N PHE A 10 2.68 21.81 -10.63
CA PHE A 10 2.00 22.66 -9.64
C PHE A 10 2.27 22.13 -8.24
N GLY A 11 2.63 23.03 -7.31
CA GLY A 11 3.02 22.64 -5.96
C GLY A 11 4.46 22.15 -5.89
N ALA A 12 5.33 22.65 -6.76
CA ALA A 12 6.70 22.16 -6.93
C ALA A 12 7.62 22.34 -5.71
N THR A 13 7.21 23.14 -4.72
CA THR A 13 7.94 23.31 -3.45
C THR A 13 7.61 22.22 -2.42
N GLY A 14 6.57 21.41 -2.66
CA GLY A 14 6.06 20.39 -1.75
C GLY A 14 6.91 19.13 -1.66
N ASP A 15 6.66 18.37 -0.60
CA ASP A 15 7.39 17.14 -0.27
C ASP A 15 7.30 16.05 -1.34
N LEU A 16 6.15 15.92 -2.00
CA LEU A 16 5.96 14.95 -3.08
C LEU A 16 6.88 15.27 -4.27
N ALA A 17 6.94 16.54 -4.67
CA ALA A 17 7.81 17.00 -5.75
C ALA A 17 9.28 16.68 -5.44
N LYS A 18 9.74 17.02 -4.23
CA LYS A 18 11.09 16.74 -3.73
C LYS A 18 11.44 15.26 -3.74
N LYS A 19 10.59 14.45 -3.10
CA LYS A 19 10.90 13.05 -2.77
C LYS A 19 10.66 12.11 -3.94
N LYS A 20 9.77 12.46 -4.88
CA LYS A 20 9.30 11.55 -5.94
C LYS A 20 9.35 12.14 -7.34
N LEU A 21 8.80 13.33 -7.59
CA LEU A 21 8.60 13.81 -8.96
C LEU A 21 9.89 14.24 -9.66
N PHE A 22 10.69 15.11 -9.05
CA PHE A 22 11.98 15.51 -9.65
C PHE A 22 12.96 14.34 -9.79
N PRO A 23 13.12 13.45 -8.79
CA PRO A 23 13.89 12.22 -8.96
C PRO A 23 13.40 11.36 -10.13
N ALA A 24 12.09 11.15 -10.27
CA ALA A 24 11.54 10.36 -11.37
C ALA A 24 11.84 10.96 -12.74
N LEU A 25 11.67 12.27 -12.91
CA LEU A 25 12.00 12.96 -14.17
C LEU A 25 13.49 12.88 -14.49
N TYR A 26 14.37 12.97 -13.49
CA TYR A 26 15.81 12.79 -13.69
C TYR A 26 16.14 11.39 -14.21
N GLN A 27 15.56 10.35 -13.59
CA GLN A 27 15.79 8.96 -14.02
C GLN A 27 15.30 8.70 -15.45
N LEU A 28 14.14 9.26 -15.82
CA LEU A 28 13.64 9.15 -17.19
C LEU A 28 14.55 9.86 -18.21
N CYS A 29 15.20 10.97 -17.82
CA CYS A 29 16.20 11.63 -18.66
C CYS A 29 17.49 10.82 -18.76
N LEU A 30 18.00 10.30 -17.63
CA LEU A 30 19.18 9.44 -17.55
C LEU A 30 19.05 8.23 -18.50
N HIS A 31 17.89 7.57 -18.46
CA HIS A 31 17.58 6.41 -19.31
C HIS A 31 17.02 6.76 -20.70
N LYS A 32 17.02 8.05 -21.08
CA LYS A 32 16.59 8.56 -22.41
C LYS A 32 15.16 8.16 -22.79
N HIS A 33 14.28 8.04 -21.80
CA HIS A 33 12.85 7.72 -21.99
C HIS A 33 12.01 8.96 -22.33
N LEU A 34 12.48 10.15 -21.96
CA LEU A 34 11.89 11.44 -22.34
C LEU A 34 12.70 12.11 -23.47
N PRO A 35 12.09 13.00 -24.26
CA PRO A 35 12.80 13.73 -25.29
C PRO A 35 13.93 14.59 -24.69
N ARG A 36 15.04 14.76 -25.41
CA ARG A 36 16.13 15.67 -25.01
C ARG A 36 15.67 17.12 -24.90
N SER A 37 14.59 17.45 -25.61
CA SER A 37 13.87 18.71 -25.61
C SER A 37 12.87 18.83 -24.45
N LEU A 38 13.18 18.27 -23.28
CA LEU A 38 12.37 18.39 -22.08
C LEU A 38 12.63 19.72 -21.38
N ASP A 39 11.58 20.47 -21.10
CA ASP A 39 11.58 21.61 -20.18
C ASP A 39 10.73 21.28 -18.94
N ILE A 40 11.22 21.67 -17.75
CA ILE A 40 10.50 21.46 -16.49
C ILE A 40 10.21 22.82 -15.85
N VAL A 41 8.94 23.08 -15.56
CA VAL A 41 8.50 24.34 -14.94
C VAL A 41 7.85 24.02 -13.61
N GLY A 42 8.51 24.38 -12.51
CA GLY A 42 7.90 24.39 -11.20
C GLY A 42 6.95 25.58 -11.06
N TYR A 43 5.81 25.38 -10.41
CA TYR A 43 4.86 26.45 -10.11
C TYR A 43 4.44 26.43 -8.64
N GLY A 44 4.39 27.61 -8.01
CA GLY A 44 3.92 27.79 -6.64
C GLY A 44 3.54 29.24 -6.35
N ARG A 45 2.96 29.49 -5.17
CA ARG A 45 2.44 30.82 -4.79
C ARG A 45 3.52 31.90 -4.68
N SER A 46 4.64 31.55 -4.07
CA SER A 46 5.70 32.49 -3.72
C SER A 46 6.89 32.32 -4.64
N ASP A 47 7.55 33.44 -4.93
CA ASP A 47 8.81 33.43 -5.66
C ASP A 47 9.90 32.70 -4.86
N VAL A 48 10.85 32.11 -5.57
CA VAL A 48 11.93 31.31 -4.99
C VAL A 48 13.26 31.74 -5.57
N ASN A 49 14.31 31.69 -4.73
CA ASN A 49 15.66 31.68 -5.26
C ASN A 49 15.87 30.36 -6.02
N LEU A 50 15.97 30.43 -7.36
CA LEU A 50 16.01 29.23 -8.21
C LEU A 50 17.19 28.28 -7.89
N PRO A 51 18.44 28.75 -7.71
CA PRO A 51 19.53 27.89 -7.24
C PRO A 51 19.24 27.17 -5.92
N GLU A 52 18.72 27.87 -4.91
CA GLU A 52 18.36 27.25 -3.62
C GLU A 52 17.21 26.26 -3.76
N PHE A 53 16.20 26.61 -4.57
CA PHE A 53 15.09 25.73 -4.90
C PHE A 53 15.58 24.43 -5.53
N ILE A 54 16.43 24.52 -6.57
CA ILE A 54 17.01 23.34 -7.24
C ILE A 54 17.82 22.52 -6.24
N ASN A 55 18.70 23.14 -5.46
CA ASN A 55 19.52 22.44 -4.46
C ASN A 55 18.65 21.67 -3.46
N LYS A 56 17.54 22.28 -3.01
CA LYS A 56 16.60 21.67 -2.08
C LYS A 56 15.75 20.57 -2.71
N GLN A 57 15.16 20.81 -3.87
CA GLN A 57 14.20 19.91 -4.52
C GLN A 57 14.88 18.73 -5.21
N CYS A 58 16.09 18.95 -5.74
CA CYS A 58 16.90 17.91 -6.37
C CYS A 58 17.92 17.28 -5.40
N ALA A 59 17.83 17.54 -4.10
CA ALA A 59 18.76 17.00 -3.11
C ALA A 59 18.82 15.46 -3.11
N GLY A 60 17.69 14.79 -3.33
CA GLY A 60 17.60 13.33 -3.37
C GLY A 60 18.10 12.67 -4.65
N ILE A 61 18.42 13.47 -5.69
CA ILE A 61 18.97 12.94 -6.95
C ILE A 61 20.45 12.62 -6.75
N LYS A 62 20.77 11.34 -6.90
CA LYS A 62 22.15 10.83 -6.93
C LYS A 62 22.77 11.13 -8.30
N GLU A 63 24.01 11.63 -8.30
CA GLU A 63 24.77 11.88 -9.53
C GLU A 63 25.03 10.56 -10.26
N ASP A 64 24.82 10.55 -11.58
CA ASP A 64 25.16 9.42 -12.44
C ASP A 64 26.12 9.87 -13.57
N PRO A 65 27.23 9.14 -13.80
CA PRO A 65 28.19 9.48 -14.86
C PRO A 65 27.59 9.53 -16.28
N GLN A 66 26.51 8.79 -16.54
CA GLN A 66 25.89 8.73 -17.87
C GLN A 66 25.06 9.98 -18.19
N TYR A 67 24.57 10.69 -17.16
CA TYR A 67 23.83 11.94 -17.33
C TYR A 67 24.01 12.85 -16.11
N ALA A 68 24.91 13.82 -16.27
CA ALA A 68 25.26 14.74 -15.21
C ALA A 68 24.04 15.55 -14.73
N LYS A 69 23.88 15.67 -13.42
CA LYS A 69 22.75 16.33 -12.76
C LYS A 69 22.56 17.77 -13.21
N HIS A 70 23.64 18.50 -13.49
CA HIS A 70 23.56 19.89 -13.96
C HIS A 70 22.87 20.03 -15.33
N LEU A 71 22.94 19.00 -16.19
CA LEU A 71 22.24 18.99 -17.47
C LEU A 71 20.72 18.87 -17.27
N PHE A 72 20.29 18.17 -16.22
CA PHE A 72 18.89 18.11 -15.82
C PHE A 72 18.44 19.41 -15.19
N THR A 73 19.18 19.91 -14.19
CA THR A 73 18.75 21.07 -13.41
C THR A 73 18.76 22.37 -14.22
N SER A 74 19.61 22.49 -15.25
CA SER A 74 19.59 23.62 -16.19
C SER A 74 18.31 23.70 -17.03
N ARG A 75 17.48 22.65 -17.07
CA ARG A 75 16.15 22.63 -17.71
C ARG A 75 15.00 22.98 -16.76
N ILE A 76 15.30 23.17 -15.47
CA ILE A 76 14.30 23.50 -14.46
C ILE A 76 14.17 25.02 -14.35
N ARG A 77 12.95 25.49 -14.48
CA ARG A 77 12.56 26.88 -14.24
C ARG A 77 11.47 26.91 -13.17
N PHE A 78 11.22 28.08 -12.61
CA PHE A 78 10.16 28.28 -11.62
C PHE A 78 9.33 29.50 -11.99
N HIS A 79 8.02 29.42 -11.80
CA HIS A 79 7.09 30.51 -11.99
C HIS A 79 6.23 30.70 -10.74
N ALA A 80 6.19 31.92 -10.21
CA ALA A 80 5.39 32.28 -9.04
C ALA A 80 4.03 32.84 -9.46
N GLY A 81 2.97 32.46 -8.74
CA GLY A 81 1.63 33.02 -8.93
C GLY A 81 0.56 32.35 -8.07
N GLY A 82 -0.51 33.09 -7.77
CA GLY A 82 -1.68 32.55 -7.09
C GLY A 82 -2.41 31.50 -7.94
N TYR A 83 -2.94 30.46 -7.29
CA TYR A 83 -3.68 29.39 -7.98
C TYR A 83 -5.08 29.82 -8.46
N ASP A 84 -5.56 30.95 -7.96
CA ASP A 84 -6.85 31.58 -8.25
C ASP A 84 -6.70 32.87 -9.08
N GLU A 85 -5.49 33.20 -9.52
CA GLU A 85 -5.17 34.41 -10.28
C GLU A 85 -5.03 34.13 -11.78
N ASP A 86 -6.06 34.44 -12.57
CA ASP A 86 -6.07 34.17 -14.03
C ASP A 86 -4.85 34.76 -14.76
N GLU A 87 -4.44 35.99 -14.41
CA GLU A 87 -3.26 36.66 -14.98
C GLU A 87 -1.96 35.88 -14.74
N SER A 88 -1.85 35.18 -13.61
CA SER A 88 -0.68 34.36 -13.29
C SER A 88 -0.55 33.16 -14.23
N TYR A 89 -1.66 32.63 -14.74
CA TYR A 89 -1.67 31.56 -15.74
C TYR A 89 -1.40 32.07 -17.16
N ALA A 90 -1.88 33.27 -17.50
CA ALA A 90 -1.54 33.93 -18.76
C ALA A 90 -0.02 34.20 -18.86
N ARG A 91 0.61 34.69 -17.78
CA ARG A 91 2.07 34.86 -17.71
C ARG A 91 2.81 33.53 -17.82
N LEU A 92 2.36 32.50 -17.10
CA LEU A 92 2.93 31.15 -17.21
C LEU A 92 2.87 30.64 -18.66
N ALA A 93 1.75 30.79 -19.34
CA ALA A 93 1.58 30.36 -20.72
C ALA A 93 2.53 31.10 -21.67
N ALA A 94 2.69 32.42 -21.51
CA ALA A 94 3.65 33.21 -22.27
C ALA A 94 5.09 32.72 -22.06
N SER A 95 5.50 32.49 -20.81
CA SER A 95 6.82 31.96 -20.49
C SER A 95 7.05 30.57 -21.08
N ILE A 96 6.05 29.66 -21.03
CA ILE A 96 6.16 28.34 -21.65
C ILE A 96 6.38 28.47 -23.16
N CYS A 97 5.65 29.36 -23.85
CA CYS A 97 5.83 29.60 -25.27
C CYS A 97 7.25 30.10 -25.60
N GLU A 98 7.81 31.00 -24.79
CA GLU A 98 9.19 31.47 -24.94
C GLU A 98 10.19 30.32 -24.79
N TYR A 99 10.01 29.44 -23.79
CA TYR A 99 10.89 28.29 -23.59
C TYR A 99 10.82 27.30 -24.76
N GLU A 100 9.61 26.98 -25.21
CA GLU A 100 9.35 26.09 -26.35
C GLU A 100 9.96 26.65 -27.65
N ALA A 101 9.98 27.98 -27.85
CA ALA A 101 10.57 28.62 -29.03
C ALA A 101 12.10 28.51 -29.11
N THR A 102 12.79 28.31 -27.98
CA THR A 102 14.26 28.15 -27.96
C THR A 102 14.74 26.75 -28.37
N GLN A 103 13.81 25.84 -28.62
CA GLN A 103 14.09 24.42 -28.83
C GLN A 103 14.37 24.09 -30.31
N PRO A 104 15.49 23.42 -30.66
CA PRO A 104 15.88 23.17 -32.06
C PRO A 104 14.90 22.34 -32.90
N ALA A 105 14.02 21.59 -32.26
CA ALA A 105 13.02 20.73 -32.92
C ALA A 105 11.62 21.36 -32.99
N ALA A 106 11.48 22.64 -32.61
CA ALA A 106 10.19 23.30 -32.54
C ALA A 106 9.74 23.80 -33.91
N ASN A 107 8.98 22.99 -34.65
CA ASN A 107 8.08 23.49 -35.70
C ASN A 107 6.83 24.18 -35.09
N GLY A 108 6.96 24.75 -33.88
CA GLY A 108 5.84 25.29 -33.09
C GLY A 108 4.93 24.24 -32.43
N ILE A 109 5.26 22.95 -32.47
CA ILE A 109 4.45 21.86 -31.91
C ILE A 109 5.11 21.29 -30.66
N GLY A 110 4.71 21.79 -29.48
CA GLY A 110 5.17 21.32 -28.17
C GLY A 110 4.09 20.50 -27.46
N ASN A 111 4.46 19.42 -26.79
CA ASN A 111 3.55 18.70 -25.90
C ASN A 111 3.63 19.29 -24.48
N ARG A 112 2.50 19.34 -23.78
CA ARG A 112 2.43 19.87 -22.42
C ARG A 112 1.80 18.85 -21.47
N LEU A 113 2.52 18.57 -20.39
CA LEU A 113 2.07 17.69 -19.31
C LEU A 113 2.03 18.51 -18.02
N TYR A 114 0.87 18.53 -17.37
CA TYR A 114 0.65 19.24 -16.12
C TYR A 114 0.51 18.24 -14.99
N PHE A 115 1.40 18.27 -14.00
CA PHE A 115 1.29 17.48 -12.78
C PHE A 115 0.72 18.33 -11.65
N LEU A 116 -0.42 17.91 -11.11
CA LEU A 116 -1.15 18.64 -10.07
C LEU A 116 -0.81 18.05 -8.70
N SER A 117 0.32 18.47 -8.12
CA SER A 117 0.72 18.13 -6.74
C SER A 117 0.21 19.18 -5.76
N VAL A 118 -1.09 19.44 -5.80
CA VAL A 118 -1.75 20.50 -5.03
C VAL A 118 -2.93 19.95 -4.23
N PRO A 119 -3.33 20.61 -3.11
CA PRO A 119 -4.50 20.20 -2.34
C PRO A 119 -5.80 20.24 -3.18
N PRO A 120 -6.81 19.41 -2.85
CA PRO A 120 -8.10 19.39 -3.56
C PRO A 120 -8.80 20.75 -3.63
N SER A 121 -8.62 21.62 -2.62
CA SER A 121 -9.25 22.94 -2.55
C SER A 121 -8.84 23.90 -3.67
N VAL A 122 -7.64 23.75 -4.23
CA VAL A 122 -7.15 24.59 -5.35
C VAL A 122 -7.25 23.90 -6.70
N PHE A 123 -7.60 22.61 -6.70
CA PHE A 123 -7.58 21.77 -7.90
C PHE A 123 -8.48 22.34 -9.00
N GLY A 124 -9.69 22.77 -8.66
CA GLY A 124 -10.65 23.30 -9.62
C GLY A 124 -10.16 24.55 -10.36
N ALA A 125 -9.59 25.50 -9.63
CA ALA A 125 -9.04 26.74 -10.20
C ALA A 125 -7.87 26.44 -11.15
N VAL A 126 -6.98 25.50 -10.78
CA VAL A 126 -5.87 25.07 -11.63
C VAL A 126 -6.38 24.43 -12.93
N VAL A 127 -7.36 23.53 -12.85
CA VAL A 127 -7.92 22.84 -14.03
C VAL A 127 -8.56 23.84 -15.00
N ASP A 128 -9.40 24.75 -14.50
CA ASP A 128 -10.04 25.78 -15.32
C ASP A 128 -8.99 26.70 -15.99
N ALA A 129 -8.02 27.18 -15.23
CA ALA A 129 -7.00 28.08 -15.74
C ALA A 129 -6.06 27.40 -16.77
N VAL A 130 -5.67 26.13 -16.55
CA VAL A 130 -4.92 25.34 -17.54
C VAL A 130 -5.77 25.11 -18.80
N SER A 131 -7.08 24.92 -18.66
CA SER A 131 -7.99 24.76 -19.81
C SER A 131 -8.01 26.00 -20.70
N LYS A 132 -7.98 27.20 -20.08
CA LYS A 132 -8.02 28.50 -20.75
C LYS A 132 -6.68 28.91 -21.35
N HIS A 133 -5.59 28.80 -20.57
CA HIS A 133 -4.28 29.38 -20.92
C HIS A 133 -3.21 28.35 -21.26
N GLY A 134 -3.32 27.13 -20.71
CA GLY A 134 -2.26 26.11 -20.74
C GLY A 134 -2.32 25.11 -21.90
N ARG A 135 -3.21 25.30 -22.88
CA ARG A 135 -3.34 24.35 -24.00
C ARG A 135 -2.08 24.32 -24.86
N ALA A 136 -1.66 23.12 -25.24
CA ALA A 136 -0.61 22.92 -26.21
C ALA A 136 -1.06 23.44 -27.59
N PRO A 137 -0.13 23.94 -28.42
CA PRO A 137 -0.44 24.33 -29.79
C PRO A 137 -0.99 23.16 -30.62
N ALA A 138 -1.66 23.47 -31.73
CA ALA A 138 -2.24 22.46 -32.61
C ALA A 138 -1.18 21.43 -33.05
N GLY A 139 -1.52 20.14 -32.93
CA GLY A 139 -0.61 19.02 -33.18
C GLY A 139 0.12 18.50 -31.95
N GLY A 140 0.18 19.27 -30.85
CA GLY A 140 0.67 18.83 -29.55
C GLY A 140 -0.45 18.27 -28.67
N PHE A 141 -0.09 17.54 -27.61
CA PHE A 141 -1.05 17.13 -26.58
C PHE A 141 -0.98 18.02 -25.34
N THR A 142 -2.13 18.14 -24.66
CA THR A 142 -2.20 18.59 -23.26
C THR A 142 -2.73 17.46 -22.41
N ARG A 143 -2.00 17.08 -21.37
CA ARG A 143 -2.40 16.01 -20.44
C ARG A 143 -2.21 16.46 -18.99
N LEU A 144 -3.15 16.09 -18.13
CA LEU A 144 -3.18 16.43 -16.72
C LEU A 144 -2.99 15.16 -15.89
N MET A 145 -1.92 15.12 -15.11
CA MET A 145 -1.65 14.12 -14.09
C MET A 145 -2.21 14.60 -12.76
N ILE A 146 -3.15 13.86 -12.21
CA ILE A 146 -3.91 14.26 -11.02
C ILE A 146 -3.64 13.26 -9.90
N GLU A 147 -3.13 13.76 -8.78
CA GLU A 147 -2.96 12.96 -7.57
C GLU A 147 -4.26 12.81 -6.78
N LYS A 148 -4.32 11.74 -6.00
CA LYS A 148 -5.41 11.52 -5.04
C LYS A 148 -5.37 12.59 -3.93
N PRO A 149 -6.51 12.93 -3.30
CA PRO A 149 -7.81 12.25 -3.34
C PRO A 149 -8.73 12.65 -4.51
N PHE A 150 -9.44 11.68 -5.08
CA PHE A 150 -10.47 11.90 -6.11
C PHE A 150 -11.86 11.98 -5.47
N GLY A 151 -12.09 13.04 -4.70
CA GLY A 151 -13.26 13.12 -3.81
C GLY A 151 -13.06 12.34 -2.51
N ARG A 152 -14.08 12.40 -1.65
CA ARG A 152 -14.16 11.70 -0.34
C ARG A 152 -15.31 10.69 -0.27
N ASP A 153 -16.20 10.73 -1.25
CA ASP A 153 -17.40 9.92 -1.42
C ASP A 153 -17.91 10.07 -2.87
N SER A 154 -18.97 9.33 -3.22
CA SER A 154 -19.59 9.40 -4.55
C SER A 154 -20.02 10.81 -4.97
N GLY A 155 -20.52 11.64 -4.04
CA GLY A 155 -21.04 12.97 -4.36
C GLY A 155 -19.92 13.95 -4.70
N THR A 156 -18.95 14.06 -3.81
CA THR A 156 -17.77 14.93 -4.02
C THR A 156 -16.91 14.48 -5.19
N PHE A 157 -16.85 13.17 -5.50
CA PHE A 157 -16.23 12.70 -6.73
C PHE A 157 -17.03 13.13 -7.97
N ALA A 158 -18.36 13.04 -7.95
CA ALA A 158 -19.19 13.47 -9.09
C ALA A 158 -18.99 14.95 -9.40
N GLU A 159 -18.91 15.82 -8.39
CA GLU A 159 -18.60 17.24 -8.53
C GLU A 159 -17.21 17.47 -9.16
N LEU A 160 -16.18 16.80 -8.62
CA LEU A 160 -14.82 16.86 -9.16
C LEU A 160 -14.75 16.39 -10.62
N ASN A 161 -15.48 15.32 -10.92
CA ASN A 161 -15.53 14.74 -12.25
C ASN A 161 -16.26 15.65 -13.24
N GLN A 162 -17.38 16.26 -12.84
CA GLN A 162 -18.09 17.24 -13.65
C GLN A 162 -17.20 18.43 -13.99
N LEU A 163 -16.46 18.96 -13.01
CA LEU A 163 -15.52 20.05 -13.21
C LEU A 163 -14.42 19.67 -14.21
N THR A 164 -13.77 18.54 -14.02
CA THR A 164 -12.67 18.11 -14.90
C THR A 164 -13.13 17.75 -16.31
N SER A 165 -14.25 17.06 -16.46
CA SER A 165 -14.81 16.66 -17.76
C SER A 165 -15.35 17.84 -18.57
N SER A 166 -15.81 18.91 -17.91
CA SER A 166 -16.20 20.16 -18.59
C SER A 166 -15.01 20.88 -19.24
N CYS A 167 -13.81 20.69 -18.69
CA CYS A 167 -12.58 21.29 -19.19
C CYS A 167 -11.82 20.35 -20.13
N PHE A 168 -11.67 19.07 -19.80
CA PHE A 168 -10.79 18.14 -20.50
C PHE A 168 -11.52 16.86 -20.91
N ARG A 169 -11.11 16.31 -22.06
CA ARG A 169 -11.54 14.96 -22.47
C ARG A 169 -10.91 13.92 -21.54
N GLU A 170 -11.58 12.80 -21.34
CA GLU A 170 -11.06 11.70 -20.51
C GLU A 170 -9.68 11.21 -20.97
N SER A 171 -9.39 11.22 -22.28
CA SER A 171 -8.07 10.86 -22.83
C SER A 171 -6.92 11.84 -22.48
N GLN A 172 -7.25 12.95 -21.83
CA GLN A 172 -6.31 13.96 -21.35
C GLN A 172 -6.15 13.93 -19.83
N LEU A 173 -6.97 13.15 -19.11
CA LEU A 173 -6.98 13.05 -17.66
C LEU A 173 -6.28 11.76 -17.23
N PHE A 174 -5.25 11.91 -16.42
CA PHE A 174 -4.39 10.83 -15.94
C PHE A 174 -4.48 10.82 -14.41
N ARG A 175 -5.49 10.14 -13.87
CA ARG A 175 -5.73 10.02 -12.42
C ARG A 175 -4.81 8.95 -11.84
N LEU A 176 -3.89 9.36 -10.96
CA LEU A 176 -2.85 8.50 -10.43
C LEU A 176 -3.35 7.62 -9.28
N ASP A 177 -3.02 6.34 -9.39
CA ASP A 177 -2.76 5.50 -8.23
C ASP A 177 -1.37 4.90 -8.40
N HIS A 178 -0.40 5.37 -7.61
CA HIS A 178 0.99 4.94 -7.77
C HIS A 178 1.22 3.44 -7.49
N TYR A 179 0.28 2.72 -6.86
CA TYR A 179 0.40 1.26 -6.71
C TYR A 179 0.32 0.53 -8.04
N LEU A 180 -0.41 1.07 -9.02
CA LEU A 180 -0.44 0.55 -10.39
C LEU A 180 0.93 0.60 -11.07
N GLY A 181 1.85 1.42 -10.55
CA GLY A 181 3.22 1.51 -11.05
C GLY A 181 4.19 0.52 -10.40
N LYS A 182 3.76 -0.30 -9.44
CA LYS A 182 4.65 -1.24 -8.73
C LYS A 182 4.84 -2.55 -9.49
N GLU A 183 6.07 -3.05 -9.52
CA GLU A 183 6.47 -4.21 -10.33
C GLU A 183 5.64 -5.47 -10.08
N VAL A 184 5.35 -5.78 -8.82
CA VAL A 184 4.57 -6.98 -8.48
C VAL A 184 3.13 -6.86 -8.93
N ILE A 185 2.53 -5.66 -8.86
CA ILE A 185 1.18 -5.39 -9.39
C ILE A 185 1.16 -5.60 -10.90
N LEU A 186 2.17 -5.07 -11.61
CA LEU A 186 2.31 -5.23 -13.06
C LEU A 186 2.53 -6.68 -13.49
N ASN A 187 3.06 -7.52 -12.60
CA ASN A 187 3.32 -8.92 -12.89
C ASN A 187 2.11 -9.83 -12.67
N ILE A 188 1.05 -9.38 -11.97
CA ILE A 188 -0.16 -10.19 -11.73
C ILE A 188 -0.78 -10.71 -13.05
N PRO A 189 -0.99 -9.90 -14.10
CA PRO A 189 -1.48 -10.38 -15.39
C PRO A 189 -0.60 -11.45 -16.02
N THR A 190 0.72 -11.25 -16.01
CA THR A 190 1.69 -12.19 -16.57
C THR A 190 1.65 -13.50 -15.79
N LEU A 191 1.64 -13.42 -14.46
CA LEU A 191 1.55 -14.58 -13.59
C LEU A 191 0.29 -15.40 -13.88
N ARG A 192 -0.87 -14.75 -13.95
CA ARG A 192 -2.15 -15.43 -14.17
C ARG A 192 -2.28 -15.99 -15.58
N TRP A 193 -2.17 -15.13 -16.59
CA TRP A 193 -2.63 -15.45 -17.94
C TRP A 193 -1.56 -16.04 -18.85
N ALA A 194 -0.26 -15.83 -18.56
CA ALA A 194 0.82 -16.41 -19.36
C ALA A 194 1.23 -17.82 -18.90
N ASN A 195 0.70 -18.30 -17.76
CA ASN A 195 1.12 -19.55 -17.14
C ASN A 195 -0.02 -20.56 -17.06
N GLN A 196 0.14 -21.71 -17.73
CA GLN A 196 -0.84 -22.80 -17.75
C GLN A 196 -1.13 -23.40 -16.37
N ILE A 197 -0.23 -23.23 -15.40
CA ILE A 197 -0.37 -23.78 -14.06
C ILE A 197 -1.28 -22.95 -13.14
N PHE A 198 -1.44 -21.64 -13.40
CA PHE A 198 -2.15 -20.74 -12.49
C PHE A 198 -3.60 -20.49 -12.93
N GLU A 199 -3.87 -20.13 -14.19
CA GLU A 199 -5.23 -19.78 -14.61
C GLU A 199 -6.27 -20.90 -14.38
N PRO A 200 -5.99 -22.20 -14.60
CA PRO A 200 -6.97 -23.26 -14.35
C PRO A 200 -7.40 -23.38 -12.88
N VAL A 201 -6.51 -23.05 -11.94
CA VAL A 201 -6.79 -23.08 -10.50
C VAL A 201 -7.30 -21.73 -9.98
N TRP A 202 -7.46 -20.71 -10.83
CA TRP A 202 -7.81 -19.35 -10.44
C TRP A 202 -9.31 -19.13 -10.28
N SER A 203 -9.99 -19.98 -9.50
CA SER A 203 -11.44 -19.90 -9.30
C SER A 203 -11.87 -20.41 -7.93
N ARG A 204 -13.12 -20.11 -7.56
CA ARG A 204 -13.80 -20.63 -6.36
C ARG A 204 -13.80 -22.15 -6.21
N GLN A 205 -13.47 -22.90 -7.27
CA GLN A 205 -13.33 -24.36 -7.15
C GLN A 205 -12.11 -24.71 -6.29
N TYR A 206 -11.01 -23.98 -6.46
CA TYR A 206 -9.71 -24.27 -5.85
C TYR A 206 -9.29 -23.26 -4.79
N ILE A 207 -9.71 -22.00 -4.91
CA ILE A 207 -9.36 -20.93 -3.96
C ILE A 207 -10.33 -20.96 -2.78
N GLU A 208 -9.77 -20.94 -1.57
CA GLU A 208 -10.47 -20.85 -0.29
C GLU A 208 -10.74 -19.39 0.06
N SER A 209 -9.71 -18.55 0.02
CA SER A 209 -9.80 -17.12 0.35
C SER A 209 -8.70 -16.31 -0.34
N VAL A 210 -8.92 -15.01 -0.47
CA VAL A 210 -7.90 -14.05 -0.91
C VAL A 210 -7.72 -12.98 0.16
N GLN A 211 -6.46 -12.63 0.46
CA GLN A 211 -6.11 -11.64 1.46
C GLN A 211 -5.23 -10.56 0.82
N LEU A 212 -5.56 -9.31 1.09
CA LEU A 212 -4.84 -8.13 0.63
C LEU A 212 -4.46 -7.31 1.85
N THR A 213 -3.18 -7.31 2.19
CA THR A 213 -2.68 -6.74 3.44
C THR A 213 -1.79 -5.56 3.15
N PHE A 214 -2.04 -4.44 3.83
CA PHE A 214 -1.19 -3.26 3.87
C PHE A 214 -0.92 -2.87 5.34
N LYS A 215 0.34 -2.86 5.74
CA LYS A 215 0.78 -2.42 7.07
C LYS A 215 1.88 -1.39 6.93
N GLU A 216 1.82 -0.37 7.78
CA GLU A 216 2.92 0.56 8.01
C GLU A 216 3.37 0.47 9.46
N ASP A 217 4.69 0.35 9.64
CA ASP A 217 5.39 0.42 10.93
C ASP A 217 5.56 1.86 11.46
N LEU A 218 4.80 2.79 10.87
CA LEU A 218 4.76 4.20 11.25
C LEU A 218 3.32 4.60 11.53
N GLY A 219 3.12 5.44 12.55
CA GLY A 219 1.85 6.13 12.79
C GLY A 219 1.59 7.25 11.77
N THR A 220 0.79 8.24 12.14
CA THR A 220 0.51 9.41 11.28
C THR A 220 1.62 10.46 11.24
N ALA A 221 2.68 10.30 12.05
CA ALA A 221 3.94 11.07 11.99
C ALA A 221 3.74 12.60 11.85
N GLY A 222 2.88 13.19 12.67
CA GLY A 222 2.60 14.64 12.68
C GLY A 222 1.66 15.12 11.56
N ARG A 223 1.11 14.21 10.75
CA ARG A 223 0.03 14.48 9.79
C ARG A 223 -1.33 14.01 10.30
N GLY A 224 -1.48 13.78 11.61
CA GLY A 224 -2.68 13.26 12.22
C GLY A 224 -3.93 14.07 11.87
N GLY A 225 -3.87 15.40 11.93
CA GLY A 225 -5.01 16.27 11.61
C GLY A 225 -5.50 16.19 10.16
N TYR A 226 -4.60 15.98 9.19
CA TYR A 226 -5.02 15.69 7.80
C TYR A 226 -5.65 14.30 7.70
N PHE A 227 -4.98 13.29 8.28
CA PHE A 227 -5.44 11.90 8.25
C PHE A 227 -6.79 11.72 8.94
N ASP A 228 -7.09 12.49 9.99
CA ASP A 228 -8.35 12.46 10.74
C ASP A 228 -9.58 12.72 9.85
N SER A 229 -9.42 13.58 8.83
CA SER A 229 -10.47 13.87 7.85
C SER A 229 -10.62 12.82 6.74
N VAL A 230 -9.69 11.87 6.66
CA VAL A 230 -9.58 10.88 5.57
C VAL A 230 -9.89 9.47 6.10
N GLY A 231 -9.15 9.02 7.12
CA GLY A 231 -9.19 7.67 7.67
C GLY A 231 -8.57 6.61 6.76
N ILE A 232 -8.24 5.45 7.33
CA ILE A 232 -7.47 4.40 6.63
C ILE A 232 -8.21 3.81 5.42
N ILE A 233 -9.55 3.79 5.45
CA ILE A 233 -10.38 3.25 4.36
C ILE A 233 -10.22 4.10 3.10
N ARG A 234 -10.34 5.43 3.21
CA ARG A 234 -10.14 6.36 2.09
C ARG A 234 -8.67 6.47 1.70
N ASP A 235 -7.75 6.39 2.67
CA ASP A 235 -6.32 6.55 2.41
C ASP A 235 -5.74 5.36 1.62
N ILE A 236 -6.14 4.12 1.94
CA ILE A 236 -5.50 2.90 1.42
C ILE A 236 -6.48 1.91 0.78
N ILE A 237 -7.59 1.58 1.45
CA ILE A 237 -8.46 0.45 1.04
C ILE A 237 -9.19 0.78 -0.27
N GLN A 238 -9.83 1.95 -0.34
CA GLN A 238 -10.67 2.36 -1.47
C GLN A 238 -9.87 2.54 -2.78
N ASN A 239 -8.56 2.83 -2.68
CA ASN A 239 -7.68 3.04 -3.82
C ASN A 239 -6.68 1.88 -3.99
N HIS A 240 -5.56 1.86 -3.27
CA HIS A 240 -4.43 0.98 -3.51
C HIS A 240 -4.79 -0.50 -3.45
N LEU A 241 -5.48 -0.94 -2.39
CA LEU A 241 -5.89 -2.34 -2.28
C LEU A 241 -6.94 -2.72 -3.30
N LEU A 242 -7.89 -1.82 -3.60
CA LEU A 242 -8.90 -2.05 -4.64
C LEU A 242 -8.25 -2.20 -6.03
N GLN A 243 -7.23 -1.41 -6.34
CA GLN A 243 -6.47 -1.53 -7.60
C GLN A 243 -5.77 -2.88 -7.71
N ALA A 244 -5.11 -3.33 -6.64
CA ALA A 244 -4.45 -4.63 -6.62
C ALA A 244 -5.46 -5.79 -6.76
N PHE A 245 -6.60 -5.68 -6.05
CA PHE A 245 -7.71 -6.62 -6.16
C PHE A 245 -8.24 -6.71 -7.59
N MET A 246 -8.43 -5.59 -8.28
CA MET A 246 -8.96 -5.60 -9.63
C MET A 246 -8.07 -6.39 -10.60
N TRP A 247 -6.74 -6.21 -10.55
CA TRP A 247 -5.82 -7.00 -11.36
C TRP A 247 -5.81 -8.49 -10.98
N LEU A 248 -5.98 -8.80 -9.70
CA LEU A 248 -6.02 -10.16 -9.20
C LEU A 248 -7.31 -10.91 -9.59
N ALA A 249 -8.45 -10.23 -9.59
CA ALA A 249 -9.77 -10.87 -9.66
C ALA A 249 -10.49 -10.69 -11.01
N MET A 250 -10.11 -9.72 -11.85
CA MET A 250 -10.83 -9.50 -13.11
C MET A 250 -10.62 -10.65 -14.10
N GLU A 251 -11.58 -10.80 -15.02
CA GLU A 251 -11.41 -11.67 -16.19
C GLU A 251 -10.34 -11.11 -17.13
N PRO A 252 -9.65 -11.97 -17.91
CA PRO A 252 -8.74 -11.51 -18.96
C PRO A 252 -9.46 -10.54 -19.91
N PRO A 253 -8.91 -9.33 -20.14
CA PRO A 253 -9.48 -8.43 -21.13
C PRO A 253 -9.26 -9.00 -22.54
N THR A 254 -10.07 -8.57 -23.50
CA THR A 254 -9.93 -9.04 -24.90
C THR A 254 -8.61 -8.58 -25.54
N ALA A 255 -8.04 -7.49 -25.03
CA ALA A 255 -6.71 -6.99 -25.37
C ALA A 255 -6.12 -6.19 -24.19
N MET A 256 -4.79 -6.01 -24.16
CA MET A 256 -4.09 -5.20 -23.15
C MET A 256 -4.15 -3.68 -23.45
N SER A 257 -5.21 -3.22 -24.11
CA SER A 257 -5.45 -1.79 -24.33
C SER A 257 -6.13 -1.17 -23.10
N ALA A 258 -5.90 0.12 -22.87
CA ALA A 258 -6.50 0.83 -21.73
C ALA A 258 -8.03 0.68 -21.66
N ALA A 259 -8.73 0.77 -22.80
CA ALA A 259 -10.18 0.66 -22.85
C ALA A 259 -10.69 -0.74 -22.43
N GLU A 260 -10.04 -1.81 -22.91
CA GLU A 260 -10.42 -3.18 -22.57
C GLU A 260 -10.07 -3.55 -21.13
N ILE A 261 -8.95 -3.04 -20.61
CA ILE A 261 -8.59 -3.16 -19.18
C ILE A 261 -9.65 -2.48 -18.31
N VAL A 262 -10.03 -1.23 -18.63
CA VAL A 262 -11.07 -0.48 -17.90
C VAL A 262 -12.40 -1.24 -17.92
N LYS A 263 -12.80 -1.78 -19.07
CA LYS A 263 -14.02 -2.59 -19.19
C LYS A 263 -14.00 -3.82 -18.28
N ALA A 264 -12.89 -4.56 -18.24
CA ALA A 264 -12.74 -5.73 -17.37
C ALA A 264 -12.80 -5.35 -15.88
N LYS A 265 -12.09 -4.29 -15.48
CA LYS A 265 -12.11 -3.75 -14.12
C LYS A 265 -13.50 -3.32 -13.68
N VAL A 266 -14.19 -2.51 -14.48
CA VAL A 266 -15.55 -2.02 -14.20
C VAL A 266 -16.55 -3.17 -14.13
N SER A 267 -16.44 -4.17 -15.01
CA SER A 267 -17.30 -5.37 -14.96
C SER A 267 -17.13 -6.14 -13.65
N LEU A 268 -15.90 -6.24 -13.14
CA LEU A 268 -15.63 -6.82 -11.83
C LEU A 268 -16.26 -5.97 -10.71
N LEU A 269 -15.97 -4.67 -10.66
CA LEU A 269 -16.45 -3.79 -9.59
C LEU A 269 -17.99 -3.74 -9.49
N ARG A 270 -18.70 -3.80 -10.62
CA ARG A 270 -20.16 -3.92 -10.64
C ARG A 270 -20.69 -5.18 -9.98
N SER A 271 -19.86 -6.23 -9.92
CA SER A 271 -20.20 -7.50 -9.29
C SER A 271 -19.83 -7.53 -7.80
N VAL A 272 -19.18 -6.48 -7.28
CA VAL A 272 -18.82 -6.37 -5.86
C VAL A 272 -19.98 -5.78 -5.06
N SER A 273 -20.34 -6.45 -3.97
CA SER A 273 -21.36 -5.96 -3.03
C SER A 273 -20.93 -4.63 -2.40
N THR A 274 -21.89 -3.72 -2.19
CA THR A 274 -21.67 -2.49 -1.43
C THR A 274 -21.43 -2.81 0.05
N LEU A 275 -20.50 -2.09 0.69
CA LEU A 275 -20.13 -2.29 2.09
C LEU A 275 -20.99 -1.43 3.04
N TYR A 276 -21.24 -1.99 4.22
CA TYR A 276 -21.95 -1.36 5.34
C TYR A 276 -21.27 -1.72 6.67
N LEU A 277 -21.46 -0.89 7.69
CA LEU A 277 -20.84 -1.04 9.02
C LEU A 277 -21.42 -2.22 9.82
N GLY A 278 -22.71 -2.55 9.63
CA GLY A 278 -23.41 -3.63 10.34
C GLY A 278 -23.88 -4.77 9.41
N ASP A 279 -24.46 -5.81 10.02
CA ASP A 279 -25.24 -6.84 9.31
C ASP A 279 -26.52 -6.18 8.75
N GLY A 280 -26.48 -5.66 7.52
CA GLY A 280 -27.64 -5.00 6.94
C GLY A 280 -28.82 -5.96 6.70
N ASP A 281 -30.06 -5.44 6.78
CA ASP A 281 -31.31 -6.17 6.51
C ASP A 281 -31.48 -6.63 5.04
N GLY A 282 -30.47 -6.41 4.18
CA GLY A 282 -30.54 -6.49 2.71
C GLY A 282 -29.92 -7.74 2.05
N GLY A 283 -29.62 -8.79 2.80
CA GLY A 283 -29.23 -10.10 2.23
C GLY A 283 -27.78 -10.27 1.76
N GLY A 284 -26.88 -9.30 2.04
CA GLY A 284 -25.43 -9.50 1.99
C GLY A 284 -24.94 -9.92 3.38
N GLY A 285 -24.43 -11.14 3.51
CA GLY A 285 -24.02 -11.70 4.79
C GLY A 285 -22.77 -11.01 5.36
N PHE A 286 -22.69 -10.98 6.69
CA PHE A 286 -21.56 -10.54 7.52
C PHE A 286 -21.37 -9.02 7.66
N GLY A 287 -21.35 -8.53 8.90
CA GLY A 287 -20.89 -7.19 9.24
C GLY A 287 -19.51 -7.00 8.63
N SER A 288 -19.44 -6.20 7.58
CA SER A 288 -18.37 -6.39 6.59
C SER A 288 -17.06 -5.72 6.99
N VAL A 289 -17.06 -4.99 8.10
CA VAL A 289 -15.94 -4.14 8.52
C VAL A 289 -15.56 -4.33 9.98
N PHE A 290 -14.26 -4.31 10.23
CA PHE A 290 -13.64 -4.21 11.55
C PHE A 290 -12.82 -2.92 11.60
N LEU A 291 -12.93 -2.13 12.68
CA LEU A 291 -12.23 -0.85 12.83
C LEU A 291 -11.34 -0.85 14.07
N GLY A 292 -10.12 -0.32 13.94
CA GLY A 292 -9.18 -0.15 15.03
C GLY A 292 -8.48 1.21 15.04
N GLN A 293 -7.96 1.60 16.20
CA GLN A 293 -7.17 2.83 16.37
C GLN A 293 -5.97 2.56 17.29
N TYR A 294 -4.76 2.82 16.79
CA TYR A 294 -3.54 2.52 17.53
C TYR A 294 -3.36 3.46 18.73
N SER A 295 -2.80 2.93 19.81
CA SER A 295 -2.45 3.62 21.05
C SER A 295 -0.95 3.54 21.34
N ARG A 296 -0.52 4.24 22.39
CA ARG A 296 0.89 4.32 22.77
C ARG A 296 1.43 2.95 23.16
N HIS A 297 2.61 2.60 22.67
CA HIS A 297 3.35 1.43 23.11
C HIS A 297 4.86 1.69 23.04
N GLY A 298 5.56 1.45 24.15
CA GLY A 298 6.97 1.82 24.29
C GLY A 298 7.17 3.33 24.05
N ASP A 299 8.15 3.66 23.22
CA ASP A 299 8.45 5.05 22.82
C ASP A 299 7.54 5.58 21.70
N GLU A 300 6.72 4.73 21.08
CA GLU A 300 5.86 5.11 19.96
C GLU A 300 4.56 5.75 20.48
N PRO A 301 4.24 7.00 20.08
CA PRO A 301 3.04 7.69 20.52
C PRO A 301 1.78 7.08 19.90
N GLY A 302 0.67 7.12 20.65
CA GLY A 302 -0.66 6.74 20.16
C GLY A 302 -1.26 7.79 19.23
N TYR A 303 -2.34 7.44 18.53
CA TYR A 303 -2.96 8.34 17.55
C TYR A 303 -3.47 9.64 18.19
N LEU A 304 -4.09 9.52 19.37
CA LEU A 304 -4.64 10.66 20.12
C LEU A 304 -3.56 11.50 20.84
N ASP A 305 -2.30 11.05 20.85
CA ASP A 305 -1.18 11.84 21.38
C ASP A 305 -0.68 12.90 20.38
N ASP A 306 -1.05 12.78 19.10
CA ASP A 306 -0.76 13.79 18.08
C ASP A 306 -1.62 15.04 18.34
N LYS A 307 -0.96 16.16 18.67
CA LYS A 307 -1.62 17.44 18.98
C LYS A 307 -2.47 18.01 17.84
N THR A 308 -2.28 17.52 16.62
CA THR A 308 -3.08 17.92 15.45
C THR A 308 -4.37 17.13 15.31
N VAL A 309 -4.54 16.05 16.08
CA VAL A 309 -5.74 15.21 16.10
C VAL A 309 -6.72 15.74 17.16
N PRO A 310 -8.03 15.87 16.84
CA PRO A 310 -9.03 16.25 17.84
C PRO A 310 -9.09 15.25 19.01
N ALA A 311 -9.18 15.78 20.23
CA ALA A 311 -9.36 14.94 21.43
C ALA A 311 -10.63 14.09 21.30
N GLY A 312 -10.50 12.78 21.51
CA GLY A 312 -11.61 11.83 21.38
C GLY A 312 -11.97 11.45 19.94
N SER A 313 -11.09 11.71 18.96
CA SER A 313 -11.30 11.25 17.59
C SER A 313 -11.53 9.73 17.53
N THR A 314 -12.54 9.35 16.74
CA THR A 314 -12.88 7.96 16.41
C THR A 314 -12.35 7.54 15.04
N CYS A 315 -11.43 8.31 14.43
CA CYS A 315 -10.89 8.02 13.11
C CYS A 315 -10.16 6.66 13.09
N PRO A 316 -10.55 5.69 12.24
CA PRO A 316 -9.89 4.40 12.18
C PRO A 316 -8.50 4.53 11.53
N THR A 317 -7.47 4.10 12.25
CA THR A 317 -6.09 3.94 11.74
C THR A 317 -5.83 2.51 11.27
N PHE A 318 -6.70 1.59 11.64
CA PHE A 318 -6.77 0.21 11.18
C PHE A 318 -8.19 -0.09 10.68
N ALA A 319 -8.30 -0.80 9.57
CA ALA A 319 -9.57 -1.38 9.14
C ALA A 319 -9.35 -2.70 8.41
N ALA A 320 -10.30 -3.61 8.59
CA ALA A 320 -10.45 -4.78 7.75
C ALA A 320 -11.83 -4.80 7.10
N CYS A 321 -11.90 -5.16 5.83
CA CYS A 321 -13.14 -5.25 5.05
C CYS A 321 -13.20 -6.60 4.34
N VAL A 322 -14.33 -7.29 4.33
CA VAL A 322 -14.52 -8.48 3.48
C VAL A 322 -15.40 -8.12 2.29
N LEU A 323 -14.83 -8.21 1.09
CA LEU A 323 -15.56 -8.00 -0.16
C LEU A 323 -16.12 -9.32 -0.68
N GLU A 324 -17.37 -9.27 -1.13
CA GLU A 324 -18.03 -10.36 -1.83
C GLU A 324 -18.14 -10.05 -3.32
N VAL A 325 -17.76 -11.01 -4.16
CA VAL A 325 -17.76 -10.87 -5.62
C VAL A 325 -18.74 -11.86 -6.25
N ASN A 326 -19.83 -11.34 -6.82
CA ASN A 326 -20.99 -12.13 -7.25
C ASN A 326 -20.88 -12.71 -8.67
N THR A 327 -19.68 -13.11 -9.10
CA THR A 327 -19.43 -13.75 -10.41
C THR A 327 -19.42 -15.28 -10.30
N ALA A 328 -19.48 -15.98 -11.44
CA ALA A 328 -19.31 -17.43 -11.47
C ALA A 328 -17.94 -17.89 -10.92
N ARG A 329 -16.89 -17.10 -11.18
CA ARG A 329 -15.52 -17.37 -10.73
C ARG A 329 -15.35 -17.23 -9.22
N TRP A 330 -15.99 -16.26 -8.58
CA TRP A 330 -15.63 -15.84 -7.22
C TRP A 330 -16.72 -16.00 -6.15
N ARG A 331 -17.95 -16.33 -6.52
CA ARG A 331 -19.05 -16.46 -5.54
C ARG A 331 -18.69 -17.36 -4.36
N GLY A 332 -18.82 -16.84 -3.15
CA GLY A 332 -18.50 -17.56 -1.90
C GLY A 332 -17.01 -17.64 -1.55
N VAL A 333 -16.12 -16.97 -2.31
CA VAL A 333 -14.72 -16.75 -1.92
C VAL A 333 -14.63 -15.38 -1.24
N PRO A 334 -14.26 -15.30 0.05
CA PRO A 334 -14.05 -14.03 0.73
C PRO A 334 -12.76 -13.35 0.27
N PHE A 335 -12.85 -12.04 0.01
CA PHE A 335 -11.70 -11.16 -0.22
C PHE A 335 -11.49 -10.27 0.99
N LEU A 336 -10.54 -10.64 1.86
CA LEU A 336 -10.18 -9.86 3.04
C LEU A 336 -9.20 -8.76 2.65
N PHE A 337 -9.59 -7.51 2.88
CA PHE A 337 -8.74 -6.34 2.75
C PHE A 337 -8.39 -5.88 4.15
N THR A 338 -7.11 -5.71 4.44
CA THR A 338 -6.63 -5.26 5.75
C THR A 338 -5.63 -4.14 5.56
N ALA A 339 -5.88 -2.99 6.19
CA ALA A 339 -4.98 -1.84 6.14
C ALA A 339 -4.78 -1.26 7.55
N GLY A 340 -3.53 -0.99 7.94
CA GLY A 340 -3.22 -0.41 9.24
C GLY A 340 -1.96 0.45 9.24
N LYS A 341 -2.00 1.53 10.04
CA LYS A 341 -0.84 2.32 10.46
C LYS A 341 -0.52 2.03 11.93
N GLY A 342 0.74 2.19 12.32
CA GLY A 342 1.21 1.85 13.66
C GLY A 342 1.23 0.34 13.90
N MET A 343 1.62 -0.43 12.88
CA MET A 343 1.71 -1.89 12.91
C MET A 343 3.15 -2.35 13.22
N ASP A 344 3.36 -3.66 13.35
CA ASP A 344 4.64 -4.33 13.67
C ASP A 344 5.70 -4.18 12.56
N GLU A 345 5.26 -4.11 11.31
CA GLU A 345 6.16 -4.01 10.17
C GLU A 345 5.52 -3.25 9.01
N ARG A 346 6.38 -2.75 8.11
CA ARG A 346 5.96 -2.30 6.79
C ARG A 346 5.83 -3.49 5.85
N VAL A 347 4.62 -3.77 5.35
CA VAL A 347 4.38 -4.79 4.32
C VAL A 347 3.17 -4.42 3.46
N CYS A 348 3.23 -4.77 2.18
CA CYS A 348 2.07 -4.84 1.32
C CYS A 348 2.15 -6.15 0.53
N GLU A 349 1.13 -6.99 0.62
CA GLU A 349 1.12 -8.28 -0.06
C GLU A 349 -0.29 -8.76 -0.42
N LEU A 350 -0.33 -9.68 -1.39
CA LEU A 350 -1.52 -10.40 -1.80
C LEU A 350 -1.29 -11.88 -1.52
N ARG A 351 -2.23 -12.54 -0.85
CA ARG A 351 -2.15 -13.96 -0.52
C ARG A 351 -3.39 -14.67 -1.03
N VAL A 352 -3.17 -15.67 -1.88
CA VAL A 352 -4.21 -16.56 -2.39
C VAL A 352 -4.06 -17.89 -1.67
N ARG A 353 -5.02 -18.23 -0.82
CA ARG A 353 -5.05 -19.51 -0.09
C ARG A 353 -5.93 -20.50 -0.82
N PHE A 354 -5.39 -21.67 -1.14
CA PHE A 354 -6.11 -22.74 -1.81
C PHE A 354 -6.85 -23.63 -0.81
N LYS A 355 -7.87 -24.36 -1.28
CA LYS A 355 -8.60 -25.33 -0.49
C LYS A 355 -7.74 -26.55 -0.17
N PRO A 356 -8.03 -27.28 0.93
CA PRO A 356 -7.37 -28.54 1.21
C PRO A 356 -7.68 -29.58 0.14
N GLN A 357 -6.70 -30.43 -0.17
CA GLN A 357 -6.90 -31.57 -1.07
C GLN A 357 -7.48 -32.77 -0.31
N PRO A 358 -8.35 -33.59 -0.94
CA PRO A 358 -8.93 -34.77 -0.28
C PRO A 358 -7.90 -35.72 0.32
N HIS A 359 -6.77 -35.91 -0.37
CA HIS A 359 -5.71 -36.84 0.05
C HIS A 359 -4.78 -36.27 1.14
N ASN A 360 -4.93 -34.99 1.53
CA ASN A 360 -4.12 -34.40 2.60
C ASN A 360 -4.25 -35.22 3.89
N ALA A 361 -5.48 -35.58 4.28
CA ALA A 361 -5.74 -36.39 5.47
C ALA A 361 -5.07 -37.77 5.42
N MET A 362 -5.13 -38.44 4.26
CA MET A 362 -4.48 -39.74 4.05
C MET A 362 -2.94 -39.65 4.20
N MET A 363 -2.36 -38.50 3.87
CA MET A 363 -0.92 -38.25 3.98
C MET A 363 -0.51 -37.63 5.33
N GLY A 364 -1.43 -37.51 6.30
CA GLY A 364 -1.18 -36.89 7.60
C GLY A 364 -0.99 -35.37 7.54
N ILE A 365 -1.41 -34.73 6.44
CA ILE A 365 -1.29 -33.28 6.24
C ILE A 365 -2.57 -32.63 6.78
N VAL A 366 -2.46 -31.94 7.90
CA VAL A 366 -3.59 -31.21 8.53
C VAL A 366 -3.20 -29.74 8.67
N GLY A 367 -4.09 -28.83 8.28
CA GLY A 367 -3.89 -27.38 8.44
C GLY A 367 -2.87 -26.71 7.49
N HIS A 368 -2.30 -27.45 6.54
CA HIS A 368 -1.28 -26.95 5.61
C HIS A 368 -1.78 -26.86 4.16
N GLN A 369 -2.74 -25.96 3.92
CA GLN A 369 -3.17 -25.59 2.58
C GLN A 369 -2.06 -24.91 1.79
N ASN A 370 -2.11 -25.03 0.47
CA ASN A 370 -1.19 -24.29 -0.39
C ASN A 370 -1.55 -22.81 -0.41
N GLU A 371 -0.53 -21.97 -0.53
CA GLU A 371 -0.69 -20.53 -0.62
C GLU A 371 0.22 -19.97 -1.72
N LEU A 372 -0.28 -19.04 -2.51
CA LEU A 372 0.52 -18.21 -3.39
C LEU A 372 0.57 -16.81 -2.80
N VAL A 373 1.77 -16.30 -2.54
CA VAL A 373 2.00 -14.98 -1.96
C VAL A 373 2.75 -14.10 -2.96
N MET A 374 2.21 -12.90 -3.17
CA MET A 374 2.78 -11.86 -4.01
C MET A 374 3.09 -10.65 -3.13
N ARG A 375 4.36 -10.52 -2.75
CA ARG A 375 4.84 -9.46 -1.86
C ARG A 375 5.17 -8.23 -2.66
N ILE A 376 4.32 -7.20 -2.56
CA ILE A 376 4.44 -5.94 -3.30
C ILE A 376 5.52 -5.03 -2.72
N GLN A 377 5.70 -5.02 -1.40
CA GLN A 377 6.80 -4.34 -0.73
C GLN A 377 6.88 -4.75 0.76
N PRO A 378 8.02 -4.55 1.43
CA PRO A 378 9.36 -4.45 0.83
C PRO A 378 9.79 -5.81 0.28
N ASP A 379 10.98 -5.88 -0.30
CA ASP A 379 11.60 -7.14 -0.77
C ASP A 379 10.68 -7.89 -1.75
N GLU A 380 10.40 -7.24 -2.88
CA GLU A 380 9.48 -7.72 -3.93
C GLU A 380 9.73 -9.19 -4.25
N ALA A 381 8.69 -10.02 -4.11
CA ALA A 381 8.81 -11.46 -4.24
C ALA A 381 7.49 -12.15 -4.63
N LEU A 382 7.64 -13.35 -5.19
CA LEU A 382 6.55 -14.27 -5.52
C LEU A 382 6.93 -15.63 -4.97
N TYR A 383 6.09 -16.22 -4.13
CA TYR A 383 6.40 -17.52 -3.56
C TYR A 383 5.17 -18.38 -3.32
N ILE A 384 5.38 -19.70 -3.38
CA ILE A 384 4.36 -20.70 -3.12
C ILE A 384 4.73 -21.46 -1.86
N ILE A 385 3.80 -21.48 -0.91
CA ILE A 385 3.87 -22.37 0.24
C ILE A 385 3.15 -23.66 -0.16
N SER A 386 3.91 -24.75 -0.19
CA SER A 386 3.44 -26.09 -0.55
C SER A 386 3.85 -27.11 0.52
N VAL A 387 3.58 -28.40 0.30
CA VAL A 387 3.99 -29.46 1.21
C VAL A 387 4.96 -30.39 0.50
N ALA A 388 6.08 -30.71 1.15
CA ALA A 388 7.05 -31.67 0.65
C ALA A 388 7.40 -32.73 1.70
N LYS A 389 7.84 -33.89 1.23
CA LYS A 389 8.46 -34.92 2.07
C LYS A 389 9.79 -34.38 2.58
N GLU A 390 10.01 -34.48 3.88
CA GLU A 390 11.31 -34.20 4.48
C GLU A 390 12.38 -35.16 3.90
N PRO A 391 13.49 -34.64 3.37
CA PRO A 391 14.58 -35.47 2.87
C PRO A 391 15.10 -36.39 3.97
N GLY A 392 15.21 -37.69 3.69
CA GLY A 392 15.65 -38.67 4.67
C GLY A 392 15.15 -40.09 4.40
N ILE A 393 15.82 -41.06 5.03
CA ILE A 393 15.57 -42.50 4.91
C ILE A 393 14.62 -43.05 5.99
N THR A 394 14.05 -42.19 6.83
CA THR A 394 13.13 -42.60 7.90
C THR A 394 11.89 -43.29 7.32
N ALA A 395 11.44 -44.36 7.98
CA ALA A 395 10.21 -45.06 7.60
C ALA A 395 8.98 -44.14 7.71
N GLU A 396 9.02 -43.24 8.69
CA GLU A 396 8.06 -42.14 8.82
C GLU A 396 8.31 -41.13 7.70
N GLN A 397 7.39 -41.11 6.72
CA GLN A 397 7.37 -40.14 5.62
C GLN A 397 6.86 -38.79 6.15
N VAL A 398 7.66 -38.12 6.99
CA VAL A 398 7.33 -36.81 7.54
C VAL A 398 7.20 -35.80 6.39
N ARG A 399 6.13 -35.00 6.43
CA ARG A 399 5.81 -33.99 5.42
C ARG A 399 5.67 -32.64 6.12
N LYS A 400 6.29 -31.61 5.57
CA LYS A 400 6.31 -30.27 6.16
C LYS A 400 6.00 -29.22 5.11
N PRO A 401 5.46 -28.05 5.51
CA PRO A 401 5.39 -26.90 4.62
C PRO A 401 6.77 -26.52 4.09
N VAL A 402 6.87 -26.21 2.81
CA VAL A 402 8.08 -25.72 2.15
C VAL A 402 7.74 -24.53 1.26
N VAL A 403 8.72 -23.64 1.08
CA VAL A 403 8.58 -22.44 0.26
C VAL A 403 9.33 -22.63 -1.05
N MET A 404 8.63 -22.42 -2.16
CA MET A 404 9.23 -22.18 -3.47
C MET A 404 9.28 -20.68 -3.69
N ASP A 405 10.45 -20.06 -3.55
CA ASP A 405 10.62 -18.59 -3.49
C ASP A 405 11.31 -18.03 -4.75
N MET A 406 10.81 -16.88 -5.21
CA MET A 406 11.42 -16.04 -6.24
C MET A 406 11.47 -14.60 -5.73
N SER A 407 12.69 -14.14 -5.45
CA SER A 407 12.99 -12.75 -5.11
C SER A 407 13.36 -11.95 -6.35
N TYR A 408 12.78 -10.77 -6.54
CA TYR A 408 13.12 -9.89 -7.65
C TYR A 408 14.60 -9.47 -7.61
N ALA A 409 15.11 -9.18 -6.41
CA ALA A 409 16.50 -8.77 -6.23
C ALA A 409 17.50 -9.84 -6.67
N GLN A 410 17.15 -11.13 -6.49
CA GLN A 410 17.99 -12.25 -6.91
C GLN A 410 17.82 -12.55 -8.40
N GLN A 411 16.56 -12.70 -8.85
CA GLN A 411 16.26 -13.14 -10.22
C GLN A 411 16.60 -12.10 -11.28
N PHE A 412 16.46 -10.81 -10.96
CA PHE A 412 16.71 -9.69 -11.87
C PHE A 412 17.89 -8.85 -11.39
N THR A 413 18.98 -9.51 -10.98
CA THR A 413 20.20 -8.84 -10.51
C THR A 413 20.71 -7.86 -11.59
N GLY A 414 20.91 -6.60 -11.20
CA GLY A 414 21.36 -5.53 -12.10
C GLY A 414 20.26 -4.89 -12.97
N ALA A 415 19.02 -5.38 -12.90
CA ALA A 415 17.90 -4.71 -13.55
C ALA A 415 17.56 -3.40 -12.83
N TYR A 416 17.23 -2.39 -13.62
CA TYR A 416 16.71 -1.13 -13.09
C TYR A 416 15.22 -1.27 -12.77
N LEU A 417 14.88 -1.21 -11.48
CA LEU A 417 13.50 -1.20 -11.00
C LEU A 417 13.08 0.27 -10.86
N GLY A 418 12.34 0.77 -11.85
CA GLY A 418 11.86 2.16 -11.84
C GLY A 418 10.82 2.39 -10.74
N ASP A 419 10.88 3.55 -10.09
CA ASP A 419 9.83 3.97 -9.15
C ASP A 419 8.49 4.14 -9.89
N ALA A 420 7.39 3.97 -9.16
CA ALA A 420 6.05 4.12 -9.71
C ALA A 420 5.86 5.43 -10.49
N TYR A 421 6.38 6.55 -9.99
CA TYR A 421 6.21 7.86 -10.64
C TYR A 421 6.95 7.97 -11.98
N GLU A 422 8.08 7.28 -12.16
CA GLU A 422 8.80 7.24 -13.44
C GLU A 422 7.92 6.61 -14.52
N ARG A 423 7.31 5.47 -14.17
CA ARG A 423 6.39 4.76 -15.06
C ARG A 423 5.15 5.60 -15.36
N MET A 424 4.59 6.28 -14.36
CA MET A 424 3.42 7.16 -14.57
C MET A 424 3.75 8.32 -15.51
N PHE A 425 4.86 9.02 -15.31
CA PHE A 425 5.27 10.11 -16.22
C PHE A 425 5.48 9.60 -17.64
N LEU A 426 6.14 8.45 -17.79
CA LEU A 426 6.40 7.85 -19.11
C LEU A 426 5.10 7.45 -19.83
N ASN A 427 4.17 6.79 -19.13
CA ASN A 427 2.90 6.38 -19.70
C ASN A 427 2.03 7.60 -20.05
N CYS A 428 1.99 8.61 -19.18
CA CYS A 428 1.30 9.87 -19.48
C CYS A 428 1.91 10.57 -20.70
N ALA A 429 3.24 10.64 -20.82
CA ALA A 429 3.89 11.22 -22.00
C ALA A 429 3.61 10.41 -23.28
N ARG A 430 3.42 9.09 -23.19
CA ARG A 430 3.01 8.21 -24.31
C ARG A 430 1.52 8.29 -24.63
N GLY A 431 0.68 8.72 -23.68
CA GLY A 431 -0.77 8.71 -23.82
C GLY A 431 -1.38 7.35 -23.50
N ASP A 432 -0.64 6.52 -22.77
CA ASP A 432 -1.09 5.21 -22.34
C ASP A 432 -1.80 5.32 -20.99
N GLN A 433 -3.12 5.12 -20.99
CA GLN A 433 -3.97 5.19 -19.80
C GLN A 433 -4.12 3.84 -19.09
N SER A 434 -3.44 2.78 -19.52
CA SER A 434 -3.60 1.41 -18.97
C SER A 434 -3.30 1.29 -17.47
N LEU A 435 -2.49 2.20 -16.92
CA LEU A 435 -2.10 2.25 -15.51
C LEU A 435 -2.69 3.46 -14.77
N PHE A 436 -3.75 4.07 -15.31
CA PHE A 436 -4.43 5.20 -14.70
C PHE A 436 -5.87 4.83 -14.37
N VAL A 437 -6.42 5.49 -13.35
CA VAL A 437 -7.77 5.21 -12.88
C VAL A 437 -8.78 5.95 -13.77
N SER A 438 -9.72 5.20 -14.35
CA SER A 438 -10.75 5.79 -15.20
C SER A 438 -11.89 6.41 -14.37
N GLU A 439 -12.63 7.33 -14.98
CA GLU A 439 -13.89 7.86 -14.43
C GLU A 439 -14.86 6.75 -14.01
N ALA A 440 -15.14 5.81 -14.92
CA ALA A 440 -16.10 4.73 -14.69
C ALA A 440 -15.68 3.81 -13.53
N GLU A 441 -14.38 3.57 -13.38
CA GLU A 441 -13.81 2.81 -12.28
C GLU A 441 -13.99 3.52 -10.93
N LEU A 442 -13.79 4.85 -10.89
CA LEU A 442 -14.00 5.63 -9.67
C LEU A 442 -15.46 5.69 -9.23
N PHE A 443 -16.42 5.77 -10.17
CA PHE A 443 -17.83 5.69 -9.83
C PHE A 443 -18.20 4.39 -9.12
N GLU A 444 -17.75 3.25 -9.66
CA GLU A 444 -18.01 1.94 -9.05
C GLU A 444 -17.24 1.75 -7.74
N ALA A 445 -15.99 2.23 -7.66
CA ALA A 445 -15.22 2.22 -6.41
C ALA A 445 -15.98 3.00 -5.32
N TRP A 446 -16.43 4.22 -5.60
CA TRP A 446 -17.19 4.99 -4.62
C TRP A 446 -18.57 4.41 -4.31
N ARG A 447 -19.25 3.75 -5.25
CA ARG A 447 -20.49 3.01 -4.99
C ARG A 447 -20.31 1.93 -3.92
N ILE A 448 -19.16 1.25 -3.91
CA ILE A 448 -18.86 0.18 -2.96
C ILE A 448 -18.65 0.73 -1.54
N PHE A 449 -17.89 1.83 -1.39
CA PHE A 449 -17.44 2.31 -0.08
C PHE A 449 -18.25 3.46 0.52
N THR A 450 -18.96 4.26 -0.29
CA THR A 450 -19.62 5.48 0.21
C THR A 450 -20.63 5.22 1.34
N PRO A 451 -21.52 4.22 1.24
CA PRO A 451 -22.49 3.97 2.31
C PRO A 451 -21.83 3.63 3.65
N LEU A 452 -20.84 2.73 3.65
CA LEU A 452 -20.01 2.44 4.83
C LEU A 452 -19.37 3.71 5.41
N LEU A 453 -18.75 4.54 4.55
CA LEU A 453 -18.04 5.73 4.99
C LEU A 453 -19.01 6.77 5.59
N HIS A 454 -20.20 6.92 5.04
CA HIS A 454 -21.26 7.76 5.61
C HIS A 454 -21.71 7.24 6.97
N GLU A 455 -21.93 5.92 7.11
CA GLU A 455 -22.27 5.33 8.42
C GLU A 455 -21.17 5.54 9.47
N ILE A 456 -19.89 5.46 9.08
CA ILE A 456 -18.76 5.75 9.98
C ILE A 456 -18.75 7.22 10.39
N ASP A 457 -18.87 8.14 9.43
CA ASP A 457 -18.83 9.59 9.68
C ASP A 457 -20.01 10.05 10.56
N GLU A 458 -21.21 9.47 10.35
CA GLU A 458 -22.44 9.80 11.07
C GLU A 458 -22.52 9.15 12.46
N ARG A 459 -22.29 7.84 12.55
CA ARG A 459 -22.44 7.10 13.82
C ARG A 459 -21.24 7.22 14.73
N ARG A 460 -20.06 7.54 14.16
CA ARG A 460 -18.78 7.64 14.87
C ARG A 460 -18.55 6.44 15.80
N PRO A 461 -18.57 5.20 15.26
CA PRO A 461 -18.36 4.01 16.08
C PRO A 461 -16.99 4.09 16.76
N GLN A 462 -16.93 3.62 18.01
CA GLN A 462 -15.65 3.55 18.71
C GLN A 462 -14.78 2.45 18.08
N PRO A 463 -13.62 2.80 17.50
CA PRO A 463 -12.70 1.80 16.97
C PRO A 463 -12.08 1.00 18.12
N VAL A 464 -11.78 -0.28 17.86
CA VAL A 464 -11.08 -1.12 18.85
C VAL A 464 -9.67 -0.57 19.06
N ARG A 465 -9.36 -0.21 20.30
CA ARG A 465 -8.03 0.24 20.69
C ARG A 465 -7.03 -0.92 20.59
N HIS A 466 -5.84 -0.61 20.12
CA HIS A 466 -4.76 -1.59 20.06
C HIS A 466 -3.41 -0.91 20.28
N PRO A 467 -2.47 -1.54 21.00
CA PRO A 467 -1.11 -1.02 21.12
C PRO A 467 -0.43 -0.90 19.75
N PHE A 468 0.39 0.13 19.58
CA PHE A 468 1.27 0.25 18.41
C PHE A 468 2.09 -1.04 18.25
N GLY A 469 2.09 -1.62 17.05
CA GLY A 469 2.79 -2.86 16.75
C GLY A 469 1.93 -4.12 16.85
N LEU A 470 0.64 -4.01 17.20
CA LEU A 470 -0.26 -5.17 17.32
C LEU A 470 -1.51 -4.97 16.48
N TYR A 471 -2.16 -6.06 16.09
CA TYR A 471 -3.50 -5.99 15.54
C TYR A 471 -4.53 -5.75 16.65
N PRO A 472 -5.70 -5.16 16.31
CA PRO A 472 -6.75 -5.01 17.30
C PRO A 472 -7.30 -6.33 17.80
N ARG A 473 -7.65 -6.37 19.09
CA ARG A 473 -8.28 -7.54 19.71
C ARG A 473 -9.60 -7.89 19.03
N GLY A 474 -9.90 -9.18 18.92
CA GLY A 474 -11.12 -9.66 18.28
C GLY A 474 -11.01 -9.74 16.76
N TYR A 475 -9.92 -9.21 16.16
CA TYR A 475 -9.72 -9.24 14.72
C TYR A 475 -9.60 -10.67 14.18
N HIS A 476 -8.80 -11.54 14.82
CA HIS A 476 -8.64 -12.94 14.40
C HIS A 476 -9.96 -13.71 14.43
N GLU A 477 -10.73 -13.55 15.51
CA GLU A 477 -12.05 -14.17 15.67
C GLU A 477 -13.04 -13.62 14.63
N TRP A 478 -13.00 -12.31 14.38
CA TRP A 478 -13.83 -11.66 13.37
C TRP A 478 -13.51 -12.17 11.96
N VAL A 479 -12.22 -12.37 11.64
CA VAL A 479 -11.77 -12.92 10.36
C VAL A 479 -12.17 -14.39 10.21
N ALA A 480 -11.96 -15.20 11.26
CA ALA A 480 -12.32 -16.61 11.29
C ALA A 480 -13.84 -16.82 11.10
N ALA A 481 -14.68 -15.99 11.72
CA ALA A 481 -16.13 -16.01 11.56
C ALA A 481 -16.59 -15.74 10.11
N ARG A 482 -15.72 -15.17 9.27
CA ARG A 482 -15.95 -14.90 7.84
C ARG A 482 -15.29 -15.92 6.91
N GLY A 483 -14.83 -17.05 7.47
CA GLY A 483 -14.28 -18.17 6.71
C GLY A 483 -12.90 -17.90 6.14
N VAL A 484 -12.15 -16.94 6.70
CA VAL A 484 -10.78 -16.65 6.30
C VAL A 484 -9.83 -17.12 7.40
N THR A 485 -8.75 -17.80 7.03
CA THR A 485 -7.67 -18.18 7.95
C THR A 485 -6.49 -17.24 7.75
N ILE A 486 -6.09 -16.53 8.79
CA ILE A 486 -4.88 -15.68 8.81
C ILE A 486 -3.81 -16.31 9.70
N ARG A 487 -2.57 -15.84 9.56
CA ARG A 487 -1.44 -16.24 10.39
C ARG A 487 -1.11 -15.13 11.38
N GLU A 488 -0.71 -15.52 12.57
CA GLU A 488 -0.17 -14.61 13.58
C GLU A 488 1.23 -14.14 13.15
N THR A 489 1.53 -12.87 13.41
CA THR A 489 2.91 -12.37 13.42
C THR A 489 3.62 -12.80 14.70
N TRP A 490 4.93 -12.59 14.75
CA TRP A 490 5.71 -12.84 15.97
C TRP A 490 5.18 -12.06 17.17
N ASN A 491 4.90 -10.77 16.98
CA ASN A 491 4.38 -9.89 18.03
C ASN A 491 2.99 -10.33 18.48
N GLU A 492 2.13 -10.78 17.56
CA GLU A 492 0.82 -11.33 17.93
C GLU A 492 0.95 -12.62 18.72
N PHE A 493 1.80 -13.55 18.27
CA PHE A 493 2.03 -14.81 18.96
C PHE A 493 2.50 -14.56 20.41
N ILE A 494 3.45 -13.66 20.58
CA ILE A 494 3.89 -13.25 21.91
C ILE A 494 2.75 -12.63 22.73
N ALA A 495 2.00 -11.69 22.16
CA ALA A 495 0.95 -10.98 22.88
C ALA A 495 -0.21 -11.89 23.30
N LEU A 496 -0.55 -12.89 22.48
CA LEU A 496 -1.69 -13.79 22.68
C LEU A 496 -1.36 -15.00 23.56
N HIS A 497 -0.10 -15.44 23.58
CA HIS A 497 0.33 -16.68 24.27
C HIS A 497 1.35 -16.42 25.39
N GLY A 498 1.67 -15.16 25.68
CA GLY A 498 2.72 -14.76 26.64
C GLY A 498 2.48 -15.15 28.11
N ASP A 499 1.24 -15.46 28.49
CA ASP A 499 0.85 -15.95 29.83
C ASP A 499 1.02 -17.45 29.96
N ARG A 500 1.01 -18.16 28.82
CA ARG A 500 1.14 -19.61 28.76
C ARG A 500 2.62 -19.98 28.83
N VAL A 501 3.16 -19.90 30.04
CA VAL A 501 4.56 -20.23 30.34
C VAL A 501 4.98 -21.57 29.74
N ASP A 502 4.09 -22.57 29.77
CA ASP A 502 4.36 -23.91 29.22
C ASP A 502 4.47 -23.91 27.68
N GLU A 503 3.61 -23.15 26.99
CA GLU A 503 3.68 -23.03 25.52
C GLU A 503 4.93 -22.25 25.08
N MET A 504 5.23 -21.15 25.79
CA MET A 504 6.45 -20.37 25.55
C MET A 504 7.70 -21.20 25.81
N ARG A 505 7.69 -22.05 26.85
CA ARG A 505 8.79 -22.96 27.16
C ARG A 505 8.92 -24.07 26.13
N GLN A 506 7.82 -24.58 25.60
CA GLN A 506 7.84 -25.53 24.49
C GLN A 506 8.48 -24.90 23.25
N VAL A 507 8.08 -23.69 22.86
CA VAL A 507 8.67 -22.98 21.73
C VAL A 507 10.17 -22.74 21.94
N PHE A 508 10.57 -22.31 23.14
CA PHE A 508 11.98 -22.13 23.47
C PHE A 508 12.78 -23.42 23.31
N ASN A 509 12.29 -24.53 23.87
CA ASN A 509 12.95 -25.83 23.81
C ASN A 509 13.00 -26.41 22.38
N GLU A 510 12.02 -26.08 21.53
CA GLU A 510 12.03 -26.47 20.11
C GLU A 510 13.10 -25.72 19.31
N LEU A 511 13.47 -24.51 19.75
CA LEU A 511 14.44 -23.64 19.11
C LEU A 511 15.86 -23.87 19.63
N ASP A 512 16.03 -24.10 20.93
CA ASP A 512 17.30 -24.43 21.61
C ASP A 512 17.75 -25.85 21.25
N LYS A 513 18.27 -25.99 20.03
CA LYS A 513 18.65 -27.29 19.44
C LYS A 513 19.92 -27.82 20.06
N ASP A 514 20.82 -26.94 20.48
CA ASP A 514 22.07 -27.33 21.14
C ASP A 514 21.89 -27.59 22.65
N LYS A 515 20.72 -27.25 23.19
CA LYS A 515 20.34 -27.40 24.61
C LYS A 515 21.26 -26.59 25.53
N SER A 516 21.73 -25.44 25.05
CA SER A 516 22.59 -24.53 25.80
C SER A 516 21.83 -23.78 26.90
N GLY A 517 20.49 -23.76 26.86
CA GLY A 517 19.64 -22.97 27.74
C GLY A 517 19.54 -21.50 27.31
N THR A 518 20.07 -21.16 26.14
CA THR A 518 20.03 -19.82 25.54
C THR A 518 19.81 -19.89 24.04
N LEU A 519 19.05 -18.96 23.47
CA LEU A 519 18.90 -18.87 22.02
C LEU A 519 20.01 -18.01 21.42
N ASP A 520 20.72 -18.56 20.45
CA ASP A 520 21.70 -17.84 19.65
C ASP A 520 21.09 -17.20 18.39
N PHE A 521 21.93 -16.53 17.59
CA PHE A 521 21.48 -15.89 16.35
C PHE A 521 20.92 -16.88 15.32
N SER A 522 21.48 -18.10 15.23
CA SER A 522 21.04 -19.14 14.29
C SER A 522 19.66 -19.68 14.68
N GLU A 523 19.45 -19.91 15.98
CA GLU A 523 18.18 -20.40 16.53
C GLU A 523 17.08 -19.34 16.45
N LEU A 524 17.41 -18.07 16.72
CA LEU A 524 16.50 -16.95 16.49
C LEU A 524 16.19 -16.74 15.00
N THR A 525 17.12 -17.06 14.11
CA THR A 525 16.85 -17.07 12.67
C THR A 525 15.82 -18.15 12.32
N ALA A 526 15.92 -19.34 12.93
CA ALA A 526 14.94 -20.41 12.74
C ALA A 526 13.55 -20.03 13.27
N LEU A 527 13.50 -19.35 14.42
CA LEU A 527 12.28 -18.75 14.96
C LEU A 527 11.68 -17.72 14.01
N ALA A 528 12.50 -16.76 13.56
CA ALA A 528 12.06 -15.70 12.65
C ALA A 528 11.48 -16.29 11.36
N LYS A 529 12.10 -17.32 10.79
CA LYS A 529 11.58 -18.05 9.61
C LYS A 529 10.16 -18.55 9.81
N ARG A 530 9.82 -19.09 10.99
CA ARG A 530 8.47 -19.60 11.29
C ARG A 530 7.39 -18.53 11.08
N PHE A 531 7.66 -17.29 11.49
CA PHE A 531 6.74 -16.16 11.38
C PHE A 531 6.90 -15.37 10.07
N TYR A 532 7.85 -15.78 9.21
CA TYR A 532 8.15 -15.15 7.93
C TYR A 532 7.86 -16.08 6.74
N ASP A 533 6.78 -16.88 6.86
CA ASP A 533 6.35 -17.88 5.88
C ASP A 533 7.39 -18.97 5.57
N GLY A 534 8.44 -19.12 6.38
CA GLY A 534 9.57 -20.01 6.11
C GLY A 534 10.65 -19.42 5.20
N ARG A 535 10.52 -18.14 4.79
CA ARG A 535 11.53 -17.43 3.98
C ARG A 535 12.70 -16.98 4.84
N GLU A 536 13.86 -16.81 4.20
CA GLU A 536 15.03 -16.24 4.86
C GLU A 536 14.76 -14.80 5.32
N PRO A 537 14.75 -14.52 6.63
CA PRO A 537 14.53 -13.18 7.15
C PRO A 537 15.80 -12.33 6.94
N THR A 538 15.61 -11.03 6.75
CA THR A 538 16.76 -10.11 6.62
C THR A 538 17.49 -9.96 7.95
N LEU A 539 18.80 -9.67 7.91
CA LEU A 539 19.57 -9.39 9.13
C LEU A 539 18.94 -8.28 9.98
N LYS A 540 18.37 -7.26 9.35
CA LYS A 540 17.66 -6.18 10.04
C LYS A 540 16.47 -6.71 10.86
N ARG A 541 15.71 -7.66 10.32
CA ARG A 541 14.57 -8.28 11.02
C ARG A 541 15.01 -9.18 12.16
N ILE A 542 16.02 -10.02 11.93
CA ILE A 542 16.57 -10.89 12.99
C ILE A 542 17.07 -10.03 14.15
N ARG A 543 17.77 -8.92 13.85
CA ARG A 543 18.20 -7.93 14.86
C ARG A 543 17.03 -7.29 15.60
N ALA A 544 15.95 -6.91 14.91
CA ALA A 544 14.77 -6.35 15.58
C ALA A 544 14.15 -7.31 16.60
N ILE A 545 14.02 -8.60 16.24
CA ILE A 545 13.56 -9.65 17.16
C ILE A 545 14.55 -9.82 18.32
N PHE A 546 15.86 -9.81 18.01
CA PHE A 546 16.91 -9.90 19.01
C PHE A 546 16.84 -8.77 20.04
N ASP A 547 16.73 -7.53 19.58
CA ASP A 547 16.69 -6.32 20.41
C ASP A 547 15.43 -6.32 21.30
N GLU A 548 14.28 -6.73 20.74
CA GLU A 548 13.01 -6.85 21.45
C GLU A 548 13.04 -7.90 22.56
N LEU A 549 13.72 -9.03 22.34
CA LEU A 549 13.86 -10.09 23.34
C LEU A 549 14.94 -9.79 24.37
N GLY A 550 16.04 -9.16 23.96
CA GLY A 550 17.26 -9.02 24.78
C GLY A 550 17.29 -7.81 25.71
N THR A 551 16.66 -6.69 25.35
CA THR A 551 16.88 -5.40 26.05
C THR A 551 15.84 -5.05 27.11
N GLY A 552 14.83 -5.89 27.36
CA GLY A 552 13.84 -5.53 28.37
C GLY A 552 12.90 -4.39 27.97
N GLY A 553 13.01 -3.86 26.74
CA GLY A 553 12.36 -2.60 26.35
C GLY A 553 13.08 -1.35 26.85
N GLU A 554 14.24 -1.47 27.51
CA GLU A 554 15.04 -0.34 27.98
C GLU A 554 16.27 -0.14 27.07
N HIS A 555 16.35 1.05 26.47
CA HIS A 555 17.47 1.59 25.67
C HIS A 555 17.74 0.98 24.29
N ARG A 556 17.18 1.61 23.24
CA ARG A 556 17.56 1.49 21.82
C ARG A 556 18.93 2.12 21.47
N GLU A 557 19.83 2.41 22.42
CA GLU A 557 21.05 3.19 22.16
C GLU A 557 22.30 2.38 21.75
N HIS A 558 22.29 1.05 21.84
CA HIS A 558 23.45 0.25 21.41
C HIS A 558 23.34 -0.20 19.95
N ARG A 559 23.93 0.60 19.04
CA ARG A 559 24.19 0.18 17.66
C ARG A 559 25.14 -1.02 17.65
N PHE A 560 24.66 -2.17 17.21
CA PHE A 560 25.50 -3.30 16.78
C PHE A 560 26.38 -2.86 15.59
N ASP A 561 27.70 -2.83 15.79
CA ASP A 561 28.67 -2.64 14.69
C ASP A 561 28.92 -3.96 13.94
N ALA A 562 29.07 -3.90 12.63
CA ALA A 562 28.95 -5.03 11.70
C ALA A 562 30.25 -5.81 11.47
N SER A 563 31.29 -5.63 12.29
CA SER A 563 32.54 -6.38 12.17
C SER A 563 32.82 -7.23 13.40
N GLU A 564 32.86 -8.54 13.18
CA GLU A 564 33.55 -9.59 13.95
C GLU A 564 32.99 -10.09 15.30
N ASP A 565 31.96 -9.50 15.92
CA ASP A 565 31.52 -9.95 17.27
C ASP A 565 30.20 -10.78 17.32
N ALA A 566 29.67 -11.22 16.18
CA ALA A 566 28.39 -11.93 16.08
C ALA A 566 28.33 -13.29 16.81
N GLY A 567 29.49 -13.86 17.17
CA GLY A 567 29.58 -15.23 17.72
C GLY A 567 29.58 -15.34 19.25
N ARG A 568 29.67 -14.25 20.03
CA ARG A 568 29.93 -14.38 21.48
C ARG A 568 29.19 -13.45 22.45
N ARG A 569 28.31 -12.55 22.01
CA ARG A 569 27.71 -11.53 22.93
C ARG A 569 26.20 -11.30 22.85
N GLY A 570 25.45 -12.16 22.17
CA GLY A 570 23.98 -12.05 22.11
C GLY A 570 23.31 -13.40 22.29
N GLN A 571 23.12 -13.82 23.54
CA GLN A 571 22.35 -15.01 23.90
C GLN A 571 21.10 -14.59 24.66
N ILE A 572 19.93 -15.14 24.29
CA ILE A 572 18.65 -14.85 24.93
C ILE A 572 18.24 -16.01 25.84
N THR A 573 18.10 -15.77 27.15
CA THR A 573 17.59 -16.78 28.08
C THR A 573 16.07 -16.93 27.98
N PHE A 574 15.54 -18.05 28.46
CA PHE A 574 14.09 -18.23 28.56
C PHE A 574 13.42 -17.14 29.40
N GLU A 575 14.06 -16.70 30.49
CA GLU A 575 13.54 -15.64 31.36
C GLU A 575 13.45 -14.30 30.62
N GLN A 576 14.42 -13.98 29.75
CA GLN A 576 14.39 -12.76 28.94
C GLN A 576 13.25 -12.81 27.90
N MET A 577 13.11 -13.93 27.19
CA MET A 577 12.02 -14.16 26.25
C MET A 577 10.65 -14.08 26.94
N LEU A 578 10.49 -14.74 28.09
CA LEU A 578 9.24 -14.74 28.86
C LEU A 578 8.93 -13.34 29.41
N ALA A 579 9.93 -12.62 29.94
CA ALA A 579 9.74 -11.27 30.44
C ALA A 579 9.29 -10.31 29.32
N SER A 580 9.85 -10.45 28.11
CA SER A 580 9.39 -9.70 26.94
C SER A 580 7.96 -10.03 26.56
N ALA A 581 7.63 -11.32 26.58
CA ALA A 581 6.28 -11.76 26.28
C ALA A 581 5.23 -11.24 27.25
N GLN A 582 5.52 -11.31 28.55
CA GLN A 582 4.64 -10.78 29.58
C GLN A 582 4.54 -9.25 29.55
N ARG A 583 5.57 -8.52 29.11
CA ARG A 583 5.47 -7.06 28.92
C ARG A 583 4.52 -6.72 27.77
N MET A 584 4.69 -7.38 26.64
CA MET A 584 3.84 -7.16 25.46
C MET A 584 2.39 -7.57 25.73
N GLN A 585 2.19 -8.71 26.41
CA GLN A 585 0.88 -9.12 26.86
C GLN A 585 0.26 -8.12 27.83
N ARG A 586 0.99 -7.63 28.84
CA ARG A 586 0.45 -6.59 29.75
C ARG A 586 0.05 -5.33 29.00
N ALA A 587 0.82 -4.90 28.00
CA ALA A 587 0.43 -3.76 27.17
C ALA A 587 -0.86 -4.04 26.37
N PHE A 588 -1.00 -5.26 25.86
CA PHE A 588 -2.22 -5.73 25.20
C PHE A 588 -3.42 -5.85 26.18
N GLU A 589 -3.16 -6.21 27.44
CA GLU A 589 -4.15 -6.39 28.50
C GLU A 589 -4.58 -5.09 29.20
N VAL A 590 -3.69 -4.11 29.38
CA VAL A 590 -4.01 -2.82 30.03
C VAL A 590 -5.06 -2.05 29.21
N GLU A 591 -5.10 -2.23 27.89
CA GLU A 591 -6.19 -1.70 27.06
C GLU A 591 -7.53 -2.45 27.23
N LEU A 592 -7.56 -3.59 27.92
CA LEU A 592 -8.79 -4.34 28.22
C LEU A 592 -9.56 -3.75 29.39
N ASP A 593 -8.85 -3.21 30.39
CA ASP A 593 -9.49 -2.72 31.62
C ASP A 593 -10.16 -1.35 31.44
N ASP A 594 -9.80 -0.60 30.40
CA ASP A 594 -10.41 0.71 30.10
C ASP A 594 -11.71 0.61 29.27
N HIS A 595 -12.11 -0.59 28.80
CA HIS A 595 -13.31 -0.77 27.96
C HIS A 595 -14.18 -2.00 28.31
N ARG A 596 -15.49 -1.75 28.45
CA ARG A 596 -16.53 -2.79 28.53
C ARG A 596 -16.51 -3.66 27.26
N PRO A 597 -16.81 -4.97 27.36
CA PRO A 597 -16.75 -5.88 26.22
C PRO A 597 -17.62 -5.40 25.05
N TYR A 598 -17.08 -5.56 23.83
CA TYR A 598 -17.79 -5.39 22.57
C TYR A 598 -18.96 -6.39 22.51
N ASN A 599 -20.13 -5.95 22.99
CA ASN A 599 -21.29 -6.83 23.10
C ASN A 599 -22.08 -6.83 21.79
N LEU A 600 -21.90 -7.87 20.98
CA LEU A 600 -22.62 -8.13 19.72
C LEU A 600 -24.15 -8.21 19.91
N GLU A 601 -24.65 -8.39 21.13
CA GLU A 601 -26.09 -8.53 21.41
C GLU A 601 -26.87 -7.20 21.50
N ASN A 602 -26.20 -6.07 21.78
CA ASN A 602 -26.89 -4.80 22.05
C ASN A 602 -27.44 -4.10 20.80
N GLN A 603 -27.25 -4.63 19.59
CA GLN A 603 -27.91 -4.11 18.39
C GLN A 603 -29.31 -4.68 18.14
N LYS A 604 -29.75 -5.68 18.91
CA LYS A 604 -31.09 -6.27 18.74
C LYS A 604 -32.18 -5.61 19.59
N SER A 605 -31.86 -4.82 20.61
CA SER A 605 -32.85 -4.34 21.59
C SER A 605 -33.55 -3.02 21.23
N ASP A 606 -33.01 -2.21 20.32
CA ASP A 606 -33.54 -0.86 20.07
C ASP A 606 -34.57 -0.77 18.93
N ARG A 607 -35.04 -1.90 18.39
CA ARG A 607 -36.11 -1.95 17.37
C ARG A 607 -37.51 -2.23 17.89
N VAL A 608 -37.71 -2.24 19.22
CA VAL A 608 -39.05 -2.33 19.82
C VAL A 608 -39.25 -1.18 20.83
N MET A 609 -39.29 0.05 20.32
CA MET A 609 -40.14 1.15 20.80
C MET A 609 -39.69 2.47 20.15
N LYS A 610 -40.16 2.72 18.92
CA LYS A 610 -40.75 3.99 18.45
C LYS A 610 -41.09 3.93 16.97
#